data_AF-A0A8T4JC86-F1
#
_entry.id   AF-A0A8T4JC86-F1
#
_cell.length_a   1.000
_cell.length_b   1.000
_cell.length_c   1.000
_cell.angle_alpha   90.00
_cell.angle_beta   90.00
_cell.angle_gamma   90.00
#
_symmetry.space_group_name_H-M   'P 1'
#
loop_
_entity.id
_entity.type
_entity.pdbx_description
1 polymer ?
#
loop_
_entity_poly.entity_id
_entity_poly.type
_entity_poly.pdbx_seq_one_letter_code
_entity_poly.pdbx_strand_id
1 'polypeptide(L)'
;MSESHGKSKRTKSGAKRKKRRDKIKAELGRETPKVVLGEKKKATINTRGSTVKETLRSAETMNVLDPKTKKITKTKILTVVENAASPVSYTHLRP
;
A
#
# COMPACT_ATOMS: atom_id res chain seq x y z
N MET A 1 -10.26 -3.75 10.85
CA MET A 1 -9.90 -4.72 11.91
C MET A 1 -8.38 -4.67 12.16
N SER A 2 -7.84 -5.31 13.22
CA SER A 2 -6.41 -5.19 13.55
C SER A 2 -5.58 -6.40 13.07
N GLU A 3 -4.91 -6.22 11.93
CA GLU A 3 -3.85 -7.12 11.48
C GLU A 3 -2.67 -7.03 12.46
N SER A 4 -1.95 -8.14 12.67
CA SER A 4 -0.77 -8.15 13.55
C SER A 4 0.42 -8.69 12.78
N HIS A 5 1.48 -7.87 12.69
CA HIS A 5 2.75 -8.23 12.04
C HIS A 5 3.74 -8.88 13.01
N GLY A 6 3.23 -9.54 14.05
CA GLY A 6 4.04 -10.31 14.98
C GLY A 6 4.61 -11.58 14.35
N LYS A 7 5.25 -12.43 15.16
CA LYS A 7 5.84 -13.69 14.69
C LYS A 7 4.78 -14.59 14.06
N SER A 8 5.17 -15.27 12.98
CA SER A 8 4.33 -16.30 12.34
C SER A 8 3.87 -17.37 13.35
N LYS A 9 2.68 -17.94 13.09
CA LYS A 9 2.04 -19.00 13.89
C LYS A 9 2.90 -20.26 14.02
N ARG A 10 3.85 -20.50 13.11
CA ARG A 10 4.72 -21.69 13.09
C ARG A 10 6.21 -21.32 13.05
N THR A 11 7.07 -22.24 13.48
CA THR A 11 8.53 -22.15 13.34
C THR A 11 8.97 -22.51 11.92
N LYS A 12 10.24 -22.26 11.60
CA LYS A 12 10.85 -22.70 10.33
C LYS A 12 10.80 -24.23 10.17
N SER A 13 10.94 -24.97 11.26
CA SER A 13 10.78 -26.44 11.32
C SER A 13 9.32 -26.91 11.28
N GLY A 14 8.34 -25.99 11.22
CA GLY A 14 6.94 -26.33 11.15
C GLY A 14 6.26 -26.64 12.48
N ALA A 15 6.92 -26.53 13.64
CA ALA A 15 6.25 -26.66 14.94
C ALA A 15 5.31 -25.46 15.21
N LYS A 16 4.17 -25.69 15.87
CA LYS A 16 3.22 -24.62 16.25
C LYS A 16 3.81 -23.79 17.37
N ARG A 17 3.88 -22.46 17.21
CA ARG A 17 4.34 -21.55 18.27
C ARG A 17 3.21 -21.29 19.27
N LYS A 18 3.49 -21.50 20.56
CA LYS A 18 2.62 -21.04 21.65
C LYS A 18 2.79 -19.53 21.84
N LYS A 19 1.70 -18.79 21.91
CA LYS A 19 1.74 -17.35 22.22
C LYS A 19 2.09 -17.18 23.70
N ARG A 20 3.08 -16.34 23.99
CA ARG A 20 3.49 -15.97 25.36
C ARG A 20 2.77 -14.72 25.88
N ARG A 21 2.28 -13.87 24.97
CA ARG A 21 1.63 -12.59 25.28
C ARG A 21 0.57 -12.25 24.23
N ASP A 22 -0.27 -11.29 24.56
CA ASP A 22 -1.26 -10.70 23.66
C ASP A 22 -0.66 -9.69 22.68
N LYS A 23 -1.49 -9.23 21.72
CA LYS A 23 -1.09 -8.25 20.71
C LYS A 23 -0.79 -6.90 21.36
N ILE A 24 0.32 -6.28 20.99
CA ILE A 24 0.70 -4.93 21.43
C ILE A 24 0.43 -3.90 20.34
N LYS A 25 0.21 -2.64 20.72
CA LYS A 25 -0.05 -1.52 19.79
C LYS A 25 1.04 -1.37 18.72
N ALA A 26 2.28 -1.74 19.04
CA ALA A 26 3.43 -1.68 18.14
C ALA A 26 3.36 -2.67 16.96
N GLU A 27 2.65 -3.79 17.13
CA GLU A 27 2.56 -4.86 16.15
C GLU A 27 1.31 -4.74 15.25
N LEU A 28 0.43 -3.77 15.54
CA LEU A 28 -0.82 -3.62 14.83
C LEU A 28 -0.60 -2.98 13.45
N GLY A 29 -1.02 -3.70 12.42
CA GLY A 29 -1.09 -3.26 11.04
C GLY A 29 -2.45 -2.66 10.69
N ARG A 30 -2.56 -2.21 9.44
CA ARG A 30 -3.80 -1.71 8.83
C ARG A 30 -3.99 -2.39 7.49
N GLU A 31 -5.25 -2.51 7.08
CA GLU A 31 -5.61 -2.96 5.74
C GLU A 31 -5.04 -2.00 4.68
N THR A 32 -4.50 -2.56 3.61
CA THR A 32 -3.91 -1.79 2.50
C THR A 32 -5.02 -1.07 1.72
N PRO A 33 -4.93 0.27 1.53
CA PRO A 33 -5.92 0.98 0.75
C PRO A 33 -5.80 0.59 -0.72
N LYS A 34 -6.93 0.20 -1.31
CA LYS A 34 -7.03 0.03 -2.77
C LYS A 34 -7.07 1.42 -3.41
N VAL A 35 -6.13 1.70 -4.30
CA VAL A 35 -6.04 2.99 -5.02
C VAL A 35 -6.72 2.83 -6.37
N VAL A 36 -7.57 3.80 -6.72
CA VAL A 36 -8.31 3.83 -8.00
C VAL A 36 -7.90 5.03 -8.85
N LEU A 37 -8.18 4.97 -10.15
CA LEU A 37 -7.99 6.10 -11.05
C LEU A 37 -9.14 7.10 -10.87
N GLY A 38 -8.83 8.37 -10.71
CA GLY A 38 -9.83 9.44 -10.53
C GLY A 38 -9.26 10.67 -9.83
N GLU A 39 -10.15 11.60 -9.48
CA GLU A 39 -9.78 12.85 -8.79
C GLU A 39 -8.88 12.58 -7.59
N LYS A 40 -7.84 13.38 -7.41
CA LYS A 40 -6.81 13.14 -6.39
C LYS A 40 -7.40 13.27 -4.98
N LYS A 41 -7.57 12.13 -4.29
CA LYS A 41 -8.00 12.08 -2.88
C LYS A 41 -6.90 11.45 -2.02
N LYS A 42 -6.57 12.14 -0.93
CA LYS A 42 -5.57 11.71 0.06
C LYS A 42 -6.23 11.61 1.43
N ALA A 43 -5.79 10.64 2.22
CA ALA A 43 -6.15 10.51 3.62
C ALA A 43 -4.89 10.62 4.48
N THR A 44 -4.92 11.58 5.41
CA THR A 44 -3.85 11.81 6.38
C THR A 44 -4.00 10.84 7.54
N ILE A 45 -2.94 10.08 7.83
CA ILE A 45 -2.93 9.05 8.87
C ILE A 45 -1.86 9.38 9.90
N ASN A 46 -2.28 9.53 11.15
CA ASN A 46 -1.37 9.60 12.29
C ASN A 46 -0.78 8.22 12.58
N THR A 47 0.54 8.18 12.72
CA THR A 47 1.30 6.98 13.05
C THR A 47 1.95 7.10 14.42
N ARG A 48 2.51 5.98 14.92
CA ARG A 48 3.21 5.96 16.20
C ARG A 48 4.43 6.88 16.16
N GLY A 49 4.68 7.62 17.24
CA GLY A 49 5.83 8.52 17.34
C GLY A 49 5.60 9.88 16.69
N SER A 50 4.37 10.41 16.77
CA SER A 50 4.01 11.76 16.31
C SER A 50 4.36 12.06 14.85
N THR A 51 4.34 11.03 14.00
CA THR A 51 4.62 11.15 12.57
C THR A 51 3.34 10.98 11.77
N VAL A 52 3.21 11.71 10.68
CA VAL A 52 2.06 11.66 9.78
C VAL A 52 2.45 10.99 8.46
N LYS A 53 1.61 10.07 7.98
CA LYS A 53 1.73 9.47 6.64
C LYS A 53 0.49 9.80 5.83
N GLU A 54 0.67 10.24 4.60
CA GLU A 54 -0.42 10.42 3.65
C GLU A 54 -0.62 9.15 2.82
N THR A 55 -1.84 8.65 2.80
CA THR A 55 -2.23 7.52 1.95
C THR A 55 -3.08 8.01 0.78
N LEU A 56 -2.78 7.52 -0.41
CA LEU A 56 -3.58 7.82 -1.61
C LEU A 56 -4.83 6.95 -1.61
N ARG A 57 -5.96 7.55 -2.00
CA ARG A 57 -7.22 6.84 -2.30
C ARG A 57 -7.50 6.84 -3.80
N SER A 58 -7.15 7.93 -4.46
CA SER A 58 -7.27 8.07 -5.90
C SER A 58 -6.24 9.05 -6.45
N ALA A 59 -5.83 8.84 -7.70
CA ALA A 59 -4.88 9.69 -8.41
C ALA A 59 -5.19 9.78 -9.91
N GLU A 60 -5.05 10.98 -10.47
CA GLU A 60 -5.25 11.26 -11.90
C GLU A 60 -3.92 11.53 -12.64
N THR A 61 -2.88 11.97 -11.92
CA THR A 61 -1.64 12.46 -12.52
C THR A 61 -0.40 11.76 -11.97
N MET A 62 0.62 11.63 -12.82
CA MET A 62 1.92 11.06 -12.50
C MET A 62 3.04 11.98 -12.99
N ASN A 63 4.19 11.92 -12.32
CA ASN A 63 5.41 12.54 -12.81
C ASN A 63 6.22 11.50 -13.58
N VAL A 64 6.45 11.74 -14.87
CA VAL A 64 7.26 10.89 -15.75
C VAL A 64 8.60 11.55 -15.97
N LEU A 65 9.68 10.78 -15.79
CA LEU A 65 11.05 11.20 -16.09
C LEU A 65 11.45 10.60 -17.44
N ASP A 66 11.81 11.46 -18.39
CA ASP A 66 12.42 11.02 -19.64
C ASP A 66 13.92 10.78 -19.43
N PRO A 67 14.43 9.54 -19.53
CA PRO A 67 15.83 9.22 -19.19
C PRO A 67 16.83 9.90 -20.13
N LYS A 68 16.44 10.22 -21.37
CA LYS A 68 17.29 10.87 -22.37
C LYS A 68 17.47 12.36 -22.11
N THR A 69 16.38 13.06 -21.81
CA THR A 69 16.37 14.52 -21.64
C THR A 69 16.54 14.93 -20.17
N LYS A 70 16.41 13.98 -19.23
CA LYS A 70 16.39 14.18 -17.77
C LYS A 70 15.32 15.18 -17.31
N LYS A 71 14.29 15.42 -18.13
CA LYS A 71 13.18 16.32 -17.79
C LYS A 71 12.06 15.52 -17.14
N ILE A 72 11.41 16.14 -16.15
CA ILE A 72 10.26 15.58 -15.45
C ILE A 72 9.01 16.31 -15.94
N THR A 73 8.05 15.56 -16.47
CA THR A 73 6.76 16.09 -16.92
C THR A 73 5.63 15.50 -16.10
N LYS A 74 4.66 16.34 -15.74
CA LYS A 74 3.43 15.89 -15.07
C LYS A 74 2.37 15.55 -16.12
N THR A 75 1.97 14.29 -16.19
CA THR A 75 1.05 13.75 -17.20
C THR A 75 -0.16 13.08 -16.55
N LYS A 76 -1.25 12.93 -17.31
CA LYS A 76 -2.46 12.23 -16.85
C LYS A 76 -2.30 10.71 -17.04
N ILE A 77 -2.86 9.94 -16.12
CA ILE A 77 -2.89 8.47 -16.18
C ILE A 77 -4.17 8.04 -16.89
N LEU A 78 -4.05 7.24 -17.95
CA LEU A 78 -5.20 6.73 -18.70
C LEU A 78 -5.70 5.40 -18.11
N THR A 79 -4.86 4.38 -18.13
CA THR A 79 -5.19 3.02 -17.64
C THR A 79 -3.94 2.32 -17.11
N VAL A 80 -4.15 1.28 -16.29
CA VAL A 80 -3.09 0.38 -15.84
C VAL A 80 -3.08 -0.84 -16.77
N VAL A 81 -1.95 -1.08 -17.43
CA VAL A 81 -1.82 -2.16 -18.42
C VAL A 81 -1.33 -3.45 -17.77
N GLU A 82 -0.27 -3.38 -16.96
CA GLU A 82 0.37 -4.55 -16.35
C GLU A 82 0.70 -4.34 -14.87
N ASN A 83 0.70 -5.45 -14.12
CA ASN A 83 1.14 -5.49 -12.73
C ASN A 83 1.83 -6.82 -12.43
N ALA A 84 3.13 -6.75 -12.09
CA ALA A 84 3.96 -7.93 -11.81
C ALA A 84 3.48 -8.76 -10.60
N ALA A 85 2.85 -8.12 -9.61
CA ALA A 85 2.42 -8.81 -8.39
C ALA A 85 1.13 -9.63 -8.60
N SER A 86 0.27 -9.22 -9.54
CA SER A 86 -1.03 -9.84 -9.78
C SER A 86 -1.55 -9.41 -11.16
N PRO A 87 -1.69 -10.32 -12.15
CA PRO A 87 -2.07 -9.94 -13.52
C PRO A 87 -3.53 -9.50 -13.67
N VAL A 88 -4.46 -10.00 -12.84
CA VAL A 88 -5.90 -10.02 -13.19
C VAL A 88 -6.76 -8.98 -12.44
N SER A 89 -6.32 -8.43 -11.30
CA SER A 89 -7.25 -7.79 -10.35
C SER A 89 -7.35 -6.26 -10.37
N TYR A 90 -6.44 -5.55 -11.06
CA TYR A 90 -6.36 -4.08 -11.00
C TYR A 90 -6.70 -3.37 -12.32
N THR A 91 -6.87 -4.12 -13.40
CA THR A 91 -7.09 -3.62 -14.77
C THR A 91 -8.53 -3.11 -15.00
N HIS A 92 -9.47 -3.39 -14.09
CA HIS A 92 -10.91 -3.13 -14.27
C HIS A 92 -11.48 -2.09 -13.30
N LEU A 93 -10.63 -1.46 -12.47
CA LEU A 93 -11.06 -0.43 -11.52
C LEU A 93 -11.26 0.89 -12.26
N ARG A 94 -12.38 0.96 -12.98
CA ARG A 94 -12.97 2.23 -13.37
C ARG A 94 -13.55 2.91 -12.11
N PRO A 95 -13.59 4.24 -12.07
CA PRO A 95 -14.15 4.99 -10.95
C PRO A 95 -15.55 4.52 -10.57
#